data_AF-A0A8I0RZQ1-F1
#
_entry.id   AF-A0A8I0RZQ1-F1
#
_cell.length_a   1.000
_cell.length_b   1.000
_cell.length_c   1.000
_cell.angle_alpha   90.00
_cell.angle_beta   90.00
_cell.angle_gamma   90.00
#
_symmetry.space_group_name_H-M   'P 1'
#
loop_
_entity.id
_entity.type
_entity.pdbx_description
1 polymer ?
#
loop_
_entity_poly.entity_id
_entity_poly.type
_entity_poly.pdbx_seq_one_letter_code
_entity_poly.pdbx_strand_id
1 'polypeptide(L)'
;MNTMLKTLQFRAETTETLCPTHHIPLMEIAGHRLCKLCAKETVHHSHAAYENELQQRLLQQKIKNSGLNKRYLDRGFKNYVVACPAQDNAIKLCQAFAQQIISDHYPNLLLIGTPGTGKTHLSASIIRNILHNSTKSARYYTSTEIAQKMMDTWSDASRSEKEVIDHFSSFDLLVIDEYGLHDRHEKRLEMVHKVLYSRYDNMKSTLLISNFTVQNMQRDLGVRLWSRLHENHLIVVPCYWDDRRISG
;
A
#
# COMPACT_ATOMS: atom_id res chain seq x y z
N MET A 1 16.66 37.54 36.80
CA MET A 1 15.45 37.67 37.63
C MET A 1 14.24 37.33 36.75
N ASN A 2 13.97 36.04 36.54
CA ASN A 2 12.78 35.57 35.81
C ASN A 2 11.82 34.92 36.81
N THR A 3 10.90 35.74 37.26
CA THR A 3 9.89 35.49 38.29
C THR A 3 8.69 34.77 37.69
N MET A 4 8.82 33.53 37.20
CA MET A 4 7.66 32.75 36.70
C MET A 4 7.80 31.24 36.88
N LEU A 5 8.28 30.82 38.06
CA LEU A 5 8.10 29.46 38.58
C LEU A 5 7.82 29.55 40.09
N LYS A 6 6.81 30.36 40.46
CA LYS A 6 6.16 30.17 41.77
C LYS A 6 5.37 28.88 41.67
N THR A 7 6.01 27.84 42.18
CA THR A 7 5.50 26.52 42.55
C THR A 7 4.00 26.55 42.79
N LEU A 8 3.22 26.01 41.84
CA LEU A 8 1.85 25.58 42.08
C LEU A 8 1.92 24.39 43.06
N GLN A 9 2.11 24.65 44.35
CA GLN A 9 1.90 23.68 45.42
C GLN A 9 0.40 23.47 45.57
N PHE A 10 -0.21 22.74 44.64
CA PHE A 10 -1.55 22.20 44.85
C PHE A 10 -1.46 21.14 45.95
N ARG A 11 -2.04 21.42 47.11
CA ARG A 11 -2.30 20.39 48.13
C ARG A 11 -3.46 19.54 47.63
N ALA A 12 -3.16 18.33 47.20
CA ALA A 12 -4.19 17.33 46.91
C ALA A 12 -4.58 16.67 48.24
N GLU A 13 -5.82 16.86 48.66
CA GLU A 13 -6.37 16.23 49.86
C GLU A 13 -7.24 15.04 49.47
N THR A 14 -7.07 13.88 50.12
CA THR A 14 -7.90 12.69 49.89
C THR A 14 -9.21 12.80 50.67
N THR A 15 -10.33 12.60 49.99
CA THR A 15 -11.68 12.67 50.56
C THR A 15 -12.19 11.30 51.00
N GLU A 16 -13.19 11.25 51.89
CA GLU A 16 -13.85 9.99 52.28
C GLU A 16 -14.75 9.41 51.17
N THR A 17 -15.12 10.23 50.18
CA THR A 17 -15.92 9.81 49.03
C THR A 17 -15.11 8.94 48.08
N LEU A 18 -15.64 7.76 47.78
CA LEU A 18 -15.01 6.80 46.87
C LEU A 18 -15.46 7.02 45.41
N CYS A 19 -14.54 6.77 44.48
CA CYS A 19 -14.86 6.69 43.06
C CYS A 19 -15.80 5.51 42.76
N PRO A 20 -16.89 5.69 41.98
CA PRO A 20 -17.83 4.62 41.66
C PRO A 20 -17.24 3.53 40.75
N THR A 21 -16.20 3.85 39.98
CA THR A 21 -15.56 2.90 39.06
C THR A 21 -14.44 2.12 39.75
N HIS A 22 -13.55 2.82 40.46
CA HIS A 22 -12.31 2.24 41.01
C HIS A 22 -12.35 2.00 42.51
N HIS A 23 -13.41 2.45 43.20
CA HIS A 23 -13.59 2.27 44.65
C HIS A 23 -12.43 2.79 45.51
N ILE A 24 -11.75 3.85 45.06
CA ILE A 24 -10.67 4.54 45.79
C ILE A 24 -11.09 5.95 46.21
N PRO A 25 -10.49 6.53 47.27
CA PRO A 25 -10.71 7.93 47.67
C PRO A 25 -10.52 8.90 46.51
N LEU A 26 -11.46 9.81 46.33
CA LEU A 26 -11.30 10.94 45.41
C LEU A 26 -10.27 11.92 45.99
N MET A 27 -9.58 12.64 45.11
CA MET A 27 -8.69 13.73 45.50
C MET A 27 -9.39 15.05 45.21
N GLU A 28 -9.27 16.01 46.12
CA GLU A 28 -9.75 17.36 45.90
C GLU A 28 -8.60 18.25 45.42
N ILE A 29 -8.74 18.83 44.23
CA ILE A 29 -7.79 19.75 43.64
C ILE A 29 -8.56 20.97 43.13
N ALA A 30 -8.24 22.16 43.66
CA ALA A 30 -8.87 23.42 43.27
C ALA A 30 -10.42 23.39 43.34
N GLY A 31 -11.00 22.74 44.36
CA GLY A 31 -12.45 22.61 44.53
C GLY A 31 -13.12 21.54 43.66
N HIS A 32 -12.34 20.76 42.89
CA HIS A 32 -12.85 19.65 42.09
C HIS A 32 -12.43 18.30 42.69
N ARG A 33 -13.40 17.38 42.81
CA ARG A 33 -13.15 16.00 43.25
C ARG A 33 -12.91 15.09 42.05
N LEU A 34 -11.74 14.47 42.00
CA LEU A 34 -11.35 13.61 40.88
C LEU A 34 -10.71 12.30 41.34
N CYS A 35 -11.01 11.22 40.63
CA CYS A 35 -10.35 9.93 40.82
C CYS A 35 -9.02 9.92 40.04
N LYS A 36 -7.90 9.62 40.70
CA LYS A 36 -6.58 9.54 40.05
C LYS A 36 -6.52 8.51 38.92
N LEU A 37 -7.22 7.39 39.08
CA LEU A 37 -7.24 6.30 38.09
C LEU A 37 -8.14 6.65 36.91
N CYS A 38 -9.34 7.18 37.13
CA CYS A 38 -10.18 7.71 36.04
C CYS A 38 -9.45 8.77 35.22
N ALA A 39 -8.77 9.72 35.88
CA ALA A 39 -8.03 10.76 35.19
C ALA A 39 -6.91 10.18 34.32
N LYS A 40 -6.13 9.22 34.86
CA LYS A 40 -5.08 8.52 34.12
C LYS A 40 -5.65 7.73 32.92
N GLU A 41 -6.72 6.98 33.12
CA GLU A 41 -7.41 6.23 32.05
C GLU A 41 -7.95 7.15 30.97
N THR A 42 -8.56 8.28 31.35
CA THR A 42 -9.10 9.26 30.40
C THR A 42 -8.01 9.83 29.51
N VAL A 43 -6.85 10.17 30.08
CA VAL A 43 -5.68 10.64 29.32
C VAL A 43 -5.14 9.53 28.41
N HIS A 44 -5.02 8.28 28.89
CA HIS A 44 -4.59 7.18 28.03
C HIS A 44 -5.55 6.89 26.89
N HIS A 45 -6.86 6.89 27.15
CA HIS A 45 -7.89 6.68 26.13
C HIS A 45 -7.92 7.82 25.11
N SER A 46 -7.79 9.08 25.54
CA SER A 46 -7.75 10.21 24.62
C SER A 46 -6.49 10.20 23.75
N HIS A 47 -5.33 9.87 24.33
CA HIS A 47 -4.08 9.71 23.58
C HIS A 47 -4.19 8.57 22.56
N ALA A 48 -4.67 7.39 22.96
CA ALA A 48 -4.85 6.25 22.06
C ALA A 48 -5.87 6.55 20.95
N ALA A 49 -6.97 7.25 21.26
CA ALA A 49 -7.96 7.67 20.26
C ALA A 49 -7.35 8.64 19.24
N TYR A 50 -6.58 9.63 19.71
CA TYR A 50 -5.89 10.59 18.86
C TYR A 50 -4.84 9.92 17.95
N GLU A 51 -4.03 9.00 18.51
CA GLU A 51 -3.04 8.23 17.74
C GLU A 51 -3.71 7.40 16.64
N ASN A 52 -4.80 6.70 16.96
CA ASN A 52 -5.57 5.93 15.98
C ASN A 52 -6.15 6.83 14.88
N GLU A 53 -6.70 7.98 15.23
CA GLU A 53 -7.24 8.93 14.26
C GLU A 53 -6.14 9.47 13.32
N LEU A 54 -4.98 9.81 13.87
CA LEU A 54 -3.82 10.26 13.09
C LEU A 54 -3.34 9.17 12.13
N GLN A 55 -3.19 7.94 12.61
CA GLN A 55 -2.80 6.79 11.78
C GLN A 55 -3.80 6.56 10.64
N GLN A 56 -5.11 6.63 10.92
CA GLN A 56 -6.14 6.50 9.89
C GLN A 56 -6.05 7.62 8.84
N ARG A 57 -5.85 8.88 9.25
CA ARG A 57 -5.69 10.01 8.33
C ARG A 57 -4.44 9.84 7.45
N LEU A 58 -3.32 9.44 8.03
CA LEU A 58 -2.08 9.18 7.30
C LEU A 58 -2.24 8.04 6.29
N LEU A 59 -2.89 6.95 6.69
CA LEU A 59 -3.17 5.83 5.79
C LEU A 59 -4.06 6.27 4.62
N GLN A 60 -5.11 7.04 4.88
CA GLN A 60 -5.97 7.58 3.81
C GLN A 60 -5.18 8.44 2.84
N GLN A 61 -4.25 9.27 3.32
CA GLN A 61 -3.36 10.05 2.45
C GLN A 61 -2.42 9.16 1.64
N LYS A 62 -1.79 8.14 2.25
CA LYS A 62 -0.95 7.17 1.54
C LYS A 62 -1.71 6.47 0.42
N ILE A 63 -2.94 6.03 0.68
CA ILE A 63 -3.82 5.37 -0.30
C ILE A 63 -4.22 6.35 -1.41
N LYS A 64 -4.62 7.58 -1.09
CA LYS A 64 -4.92 8.61 -2.10
C LYS A 64 -3.73 8.90 -3.01
N ASN A 65 -2.54 8.92 -2.44
CA ASN A 65 -1.30 9.19 -3.19
C ASN A 65 -0.79 7.95 -3.93
N SER A 66 -1.34 6.74 -3.69
CA SER A 66 -0.84 5.48 -4.26
C SER A 66 -0.90 5.41 -5.79
N GLY A 67 -1.62 6.31 -6.46
CA GLY A 67 -1.85 6.25 -7.91
C GLY A 67 -3.08 5.43 -8.30
N LEU A 68 -3.76 4.79 -7.34
CA LEU A 68 -5.03 4.11 -7.60
C LEU A 68 -6.12 5.11 -8.04
N ASN A 69 -6.85 4.74 -9.10
CA ASN A 69 -8.03 5.47 -9.54
C ASN A 69 -9.11 5.49 -8.44
N LYS A 70 -9.94 6.56 -8.42
CA LYS A 70 -10.99 6.78 -7.40
C LYS A 70 -11.87 5.55 -7.14
N ARG A 71 -12.23 4.80 -8.19
CA ARG A 71 -13.06 3.57 -8.10
C ARG A 71 -12.40 2.38 -7.39
N TYR A 72 -11.08 2.41 -7.21
CA TYR A 72 -10.30 1.34 -6.57
C TYR A 72 -9.79 1.72 -5.18
N LEU A 73 -10.00 2.97 -4.74
CA LEU A 73 -9.52 3.43 -3.45
C LEU A 73 -10.13 2.66 -2.28
N ASP A 74 -11.34 2.14 -2.41
CA ASP A 74 -12.07 1.37 -1.39
C ASP A 74 -11.98 -0.15 -1.57
N ARG A 75 -11.22 -0.64 -2.56
CA ARG A 75 -11.16 -2.06 -2.94
C ARG A 75 -10.05 -2.78 -2.19
N GLY A 76 -10.43 -3.68 -1.28
CA GLY A 76 -9.53 -4.50 -0.47
C GLY A 76 -9.89 -5.99 -0.55
N PHE A 77 -9.08 -6.83 0.10
CA PHE A 77 -9.33 -8.27 0.13
C PHE A 77 -10.69 -8.62 0.74
N LYS A 78 -11.12 -7.87 1.77
CA LYS A 78 -12.40 -8.10 2.48
C LYS A 78 -13.65 -7.88 1.62
N ASN A 79 -13.58 -7.05 0.58
CA ASN A 79 -14.72 -6.77 -0.30
C ASN A 79 -14.50 -7.29 -1.73
N TYR A 80 -13.56 -8.23 -1.91
CA TYR A 80 -13.45 -9.01 -3.14
C TYR A 80 -14.45 -10.17 -3.08
N VAL A 81 -15.32 -10.27 -4.08
CA VAL A 81 -16.36 -11.31 -4.13
C VAL A 81 -15.81 -12.59 -4.77
N VAL A 82 -15.77 -13.66 -3.99
CA VAL A 82 -15.37 -15.00 -4.46
C VAL A 82 -16.61 -15.77 -4.92
N ALA A 83 -16.63 -16.19 -6.19
CA ALA A 83 -17.64 -17.11 -6.74
C ALA A 83 -17.05 -18.43 -7.22
N CYS A 84 -15.73 -18.58 -7.31
CA CYS A 84 -15.12 -19.84 -7.72
C CYS A 84 -13.82 -20.14 -6.93
N PRO A 85 -13.41 -21.42 -6.83
CA PRO A 85 -12.17 -21.81 -6.15
C PRO A 85 -10.91 -21.14 -6.73
N ALA A 86 -10.90 -20.83 -8.03
CA ALA A 86 -9.78 -20.15 -8.66
C ALA A 86 -9.59 -18.71 -8.13
N GLN A 87 -10.69 -18.00 -7.85
CA GLN A 87 -10.64 -16.67 -7.23
C GLN A 87 -10.15 -16.74 -5.78
N ASP A 88 -10.59 -17.73 -5.01
CA ASP A 88 -10.10 -17.94 -3.64
C ASP A 88 -8.59 -18.20 -3.61
N ASN A 89 -8.09 -19.06 -4.51
CA ASN A 89 -6.66 -19.30 -4.66
C ASN A 89 -5.90 -18.02 -5.07
N ALA A 90 -6.44 -17.25 -6.02
CA ALA A 90 -5.84 -15.98 -6.43
C ALA A 90 -5.71 -14.99 -5.25
N ILE A 91 -6.73 -14.89 -4.39
CA ILE A 91 -6.69 -14.05 -3.18
C ILE A 91 -5.60 -14.53 -2.23
N LYS A 92 -5.54 -15.84 -1.94
CA LYS A 92 -4.53 -16.42 -1.04
C LYS A 92 -3.11 -16.13 -1.53
N LEU A 93 -2.86 -16.30 -2.84
CA LEU A 93 -1.57 -15.96 -3.45
C LEU A 93 -1.26 -14.47 -3.35
N CYS A 94 -2.24 -13.59 -3.60
CA CYS A 94 -2.08 -12.14 -3.44
C CYS A 94 -1.81 -11.72 -1.98
N GLN A 95 -2.46 -12.37 -1.01
CA GLN A 95 -2.24 -12.14 0.42
C GLN A 95 -0.83 -12.58 0.83
N ALA A 96 -0.40 -13.78 0.40
CA ALA A 96 0.94 -14.28 0.66
C ALA A 96 2.02 -13.36 0.05
N PHE A 97 1.81 -12.91 -1.19
CA PHE A 97 2.68 -11.93 -1.85
C PHE A 97 2.82 -10.63 -1.05
N ALA A 98 1.70 -10.06 -0.60
CA ALA A 98 1.73 -8.85 0.22
C ALA A 98 2.47 -9.08 1.56
N GLN A 99 2.26 -10.23 2.20
CA GLN A 99 2.91 -10.59 3.45
C GLN A 99 4.42 -10.75 3.29
N GLN A 100 4.88 -11.33 2.17
CA GLN A 100 6.32 -11.43 1.87
C GLN A 100 6.97 -10.05 1.80
N ILE A 101 6.35 -9.08 1.12
CA ILE A 101 6.87 -7.69 1.05
C ILE A 101 6.91 -7.01 2.41
N ILE A 102 5.85 -7.20 3.22
CA ILE A 102 5.80 -6.69 4.60
C ILE A 102 6.93 -7.29 5.45
N SER A 103 7.32 -8.52 5.16
CA SER A 103 8.37 -9.27 5.88
C SER A 103 9.74 -9.16 5.22
N ASP A 104 10.02 -8.05 4.53
CA ASP A 104 11.32 -7.74 3.89
C ASP A 104 11.81 -8.75 2.84
N HIS A 105 10.88 -9.43 2.15
CA HIS A 105 11.18 -10.19 0.94
C HIS A 105 10.77 -9.40 -0.31
N TYR A 106 11.36 -9.76 -1.46
CA TYR A 106 11.21 -9.00 -2.70
C TYR A 106 10.65 -9.82 -3.87
N PRO A 107 9.47 -10.48 -3.70
CA PRO A 107 8.89 -11.31 -4.74
C PRO A 107 8.38 -10.47 -5.93
N ASN A 108 8.15 -11.12 -7.06
CA ASN A 108 7.38 -10.55 -8.17
C ASN A 108 6.03 -11.25 -8.34
N LEU A 109 5.04 -10.54 -8.87
CA LEU A 109 3.71 -11.09 -9.12
C LEU A 109 3.22 -10.73 -10.52
N LEU A 110 2.69 -11.71 -11.24
CA LEU A 110 2.05 -11.52 -12.53
C LEU A 110 0.57 -11.92 -12.43
N LEU A 111 -0.33 -10.94 -12.56
CA LEU A 111 -1.76 -11.18 -12.71
C LEU A 111 -2.09 -11.17 -14.20
N ILE A 112 -2.49 -12.33 -14.74
CA ILE A 112 -2.64 -12.50 -16.18
C ILE A 112 -4.00 -13.11 -16.53
N GLY A 113 -4.71 -12.54 -17.50
CA GLY A 113 -5.94 -13.16 -18.03
C GLY A 113 -6.97 -12.15 -18.53
N THR A 114 -8.20 -12.58 -18.76
CA THR A 114 -9.22 -11.76 -19.45
C THR A 114 -9.58 -10.48 -18.68
N PRO A 115 -10.03 -9.41 -19.37
CA PRO A 115 -10.60 -8.24 -18.71
C PRO A 115 -11.77 -8.59 -17.78
N GLY A 116 -12.02 -7.75 -16.78
CA GLY A 116 -13.20 -7.92 -15.92
C GLY A 116 -13.07 -8.98 -14.80
N THR A 117 -11.94 -9.66 -14.72
CA THR A 117 -11.66 -10.70 -13.70
C THR A 117 -11.21 -10.16 -12.34
N GLY A 118 -11.14 -8.83 -12.16
CA GLY A 118 -10.79 -8.22 -10.88
C GLY A 118 -9.30 -8.11 -10.58
N LYS A 119 -8.41 -8.25 -11.58
CA LYS A 119 -6.95 -8.08 -11.41
C LYS A 119 -6.57 -6.75 -10.76
N THR A 120 -7.14 -5.63 -11.23
CA THR A 120 -6.91 -4.30 -10.64
C THR A 120 -7.49 -4.17 -9.22
N HIS A 121 -8.56 -4.92 -8.87
CA HIS A 121 -9.05 -4.97 -7.48
C HIS A 121 -8.05 -5.70 -6.60
N LEU A 122 -7.51 -6.84 -7.05
CA LEU A 122 -6.49 -7.59 -6.33
C LEU A 122 -5.23 -6.75 -6.10
N SER A 123 -4.76 -6.01 -7.11
CA SER A 123 -3.61 -5.11 -6.93
C SER A 123 -3.89 -3.95 -5.98
N ALA A 124 -5.08 -3.34 -6.04
CA ALA A 124 -5.51 -2.35 -5.05
C ALA A 124 -5.54 -2.92 -3.63
N SER A 125 -5.96 -4.18 -3.49
CA SER A 125 -6.00 -4.89 -2.21
C SER A 125 -4.61 -5.13 -1.65
N ILE A 126 -3.66 -5.52 -2.49
CA ILE A 126 -2.24 -5.69 -2.13
C ILE A 126 -1.66 -4.35 -1.66
N ILE A 127 -1.83 -3.27 -2.44
CA ILE A 127 -1.34 -1.92 -2.10
C ILE A 127 -1.89 -1.51 -0.73
N ARG A 128 -3.21 -1.62 -0.52
CA ARG A 128 -3.84 -1.25 0.75
C ARG A 128 -3.32 -2.09 1.92
N ASN A 129 -3.12 -3.39 1.72
CA ASN A 129 -2.60 -4.28 2.76
C ASN A 129 -1.16 -3.90 3.17
N ILE A 130 -0.31 -3.58 2.20
CA ILE A 130 1.07 -3.16 2.46
C ILE A 130 1.09 -1.80 3.19
N LEU A 131 0.33 -0.82 2.70
CA LEU A 131 0.29 0.52 3.29
C LEU A 131 -0.32 0.54 4.71
N HIS A 132 -1.27 -0.36 4.99
CA HIS A 132 -1.90 -0.49 6.30
C HIS A 132 -1.00 -1.18 7.32
N ASN A 133 -0.28 -2.23 6.91
CA ASN A 133 0.44 -3.11 7.83
C ASN A 133 1.95 -2.89 7.86
N SER A 134 2.46 -1.84 7.19
CA SER A 134 3.90 -1.54 7.17
C SER A 134 4.20 -0.08 6.85
N THR A 135 5.47 0.30 6.98
CA THR A 135 5.99 1.60 6.54
C THR A 135 6.38 1.62 5.05
N LYS A 136 6.26 0.48 4.34
CA LYS A 136 6.66 0.31 2.94
C LYS A 136 5.83 1.18 2.00
N SER A 137 6.43 1.52 0.88
CA SER A 137 5.82 2.28 -0.21
C SER A 137 5.24 1.36 -1.28
N ALA A 138 4.00 1.63 -1.69
CA ALA A 138 3.33 0.88 -2.75
C ALA A 138 2.63 1.85 -3.70
N ARG A 139 2.93 1.76 -4.99
CA ARG A 139 2.39 2.64 -6.03
C ARG A 139 1.79 1.86 -7.20
N TYR A 140 0.79 2.45 -7.83
CA TYR A 140 0.11 2.00 -9.02
C TYR A 140 0.38 2.97 -10.16
N TYR A 141 0.79 2.42 -11.30
CA TYR A 141 0.88 3.12 -12.58
C TYR A 141 0.41 2.20 -13.69
N THR A 142 -0.05 2.76 -14.80
CA THR A 142 -0.19 2.02 -16.05
C THR A 142 1.14 1.99 -16.80
N SER A 143 1.35 0.96 -17.63
CA SER A 143 2.55 0.86 -18.47
C SER A 143 2.72 2.10 -19.38
N THR A 144 1.61 2.63 -19.88
CA THR A 144 1.59 3.85 -20.71
C THR A 144 2.01 5.09 -19.94
N GLU A 145 1.60 5.26 -18.67
CA GLU A 145 2.04 6.40 -17.84
C GLU A 145 3.55 6.37 -17.56
N ILE A 146 4.11 5.18 -17.33
CA ILE A 146 5.55 5.02 -17.14
C ILE A 146 6.29 5.40 -18.41
N ALA A 147 5.88 4.82 -19.55
CA ALA A 147 6.48 5.13 -20.84
C ALA A 147 6.38 6.63 -21.17
N GLN A 148 5.23 7.26 -20.93
CA GLN A 148 5.06 8.69 -21.19
C GLN A 148 5.99 9.55 -20.33
N LYS A 149 6.08 9.28 -19.03
CA LYS A 149 6.98 10.02 -18.12
C LYS A 149 8.44 9.90 -18.51
N MET A 150 8.85 8.76 -19.06
CA MET A 150 10.19 8.56 -19.60
C MET A 150 10.39 9.38 -20.88
N MET A 151 9.44 9.36 -21.81
CA MET A 151 9.51 10.12 -23.06
C MET A 151 9.51 11.64 -22.83
N ASP A 152 8.79 12.13 -21.81
CA ASP A 152 8.74 13.56 -21.47
C ASP A 152 10.13 14.13 -21.11
N THR A 153 11.07 13.28 -20.64
CA THR A 153 12.45 13.70 -20.35
C THR A 153 13.25 14.08 -21.60
N TRP A 154 12.85 13.59 -22.79
CA TRP A 154 13.52 13.95 -24.04
C TRP A 154 13.13 15.33 -24.55
N SER A 155 11.97 15.83 -24.14
CA SER A 155 11.49 17.18 -24.48
C SER A 155 11.94 18.26 -23.49
N ASP A 156 12.46 17.87 -22.32
CA ASP A 156 12.82 18.77 -21.23
C ASP A 156 14.25 18.50 -20.74
N ALA A 157 15.20 19.34 -21.14
CA ALA A 157 16.61 19.22 -20.79
C ALA A 157 16.87 19.33 -19.27
N SER A 158 15.90 19.78 -18.47
CA SER A 158 16.01 19.84 -17.01
C SER A 158 15.68 18.52 -16.31
N ARG A 159 15.13 17.52 -17.02
CA ARG A 159 14.73 16.24 -16.47
C ARG A 159 15.62 15.12 -16.99
N SER A 160 16.13 14.30 -16.09
CA SER A 160 16.92 13.14 -16.49
C SER A 160 16.07 11.88 -16.58
N GLU A 161 16.28 11.08 -17.63
CA GLU A 161 15.75 9.71 -17.70
C GLU A 161 16.12 8.90 -16.45
N LYS A 162 17.34 9.10 -15.93
CA LYS A 162 17.81 8.45 -14.71
C LYS A 162 16.94 8.80 -13.50
N GLU A 163 16.57 10.06 -13.32
CA GLU A 163 15.73 10.48 -12.19
C GLU A 163 14.35 9.82 -12.24
N VAL A 164 13.79 9.65 -13.44
CA VAL A 164 12.50 8.97 -13.63
C VAL A 164 12.62 7.47 -13.31
N ILE A 165 13.69 6.81 -13.77
CA ILE A 165 13.98 5.42 -13.43
C ILE A 165 14.17 5.25 -11.91
N ASP A 166 14.96 6.12 -11.28
CA ASP A 166 15.25 6.09 -9.85
C ASP A 166 13.96 6.33 -9.05
N HIS A 167 13.09 7.24 -9.51
CA HIS A 167 11.77 7.45 -8.92
C HIS A 167 10.93 6.17 -8.91
N PHE A 168 10.76 5.52 -10.06
CA PHE A 168 9.99 4.28 -10.15
C PHE A 168 10.65 3.11 -9.44
N SER A 169 11.97 3.15 -9.29
CA SER A 169 12.75 2.11 -8.60
C SER A 169 12.85 2.34 -7.10
N SER A 170 12.47 3.51 -6.59
CA SER A 170 12.47 3.80 -5.15
C SER A 170 11.38 3.05 -4.37
N PHE A 171 10.26 2.72 -5.03
CA PHE A 171 9.10 2.13 -4.35
C PHE A 171 9.34 0.66 -3.98
N ASP A 172 8.92 0.25 -2.79
CA ASP A 172 9.02 -1.15 -2.33
C ASP A 172 8.14 -2.08 -3.18
N LEU A 173 6.93 -1.61 -3.54
CA LEU A 173 6.08 -2.22 -4.56
C LEU A 173 5.72 -1.21 -5.65
N LEU A 174 5.95 -1.60 -6.90
CA LEU A 174 5.39 -0.96 -8.09
C LEU A 174 4.42 -1.90 -8.78
N VAL A 175 3.16 -1.49 -8.88
CA VAL A 175 2.13 -2.13 -9.72
C VAL A 175 2.15 -1.45 -11.08
N ILE A 176 2.30 -2.24 -12.14
CA ILE A 176 2.22 -1.80 -13.53
C ILE A 176 1.00 -2.48 -14.17
N ASP A 177 -0.07 -1.71 -14.38
CA ASP A 177 -1.30 -2.18 -15.03
C ASP A 177 -1.27 -1.95 -16.55
N GLU A 178 -2.12 -2.69 -17.26
CA GLU A 178 -2.30 -2.64 -18.71
C GLU A 178 -1.02 -2.89 -19.52
N TYR A 179 -0.09 -3.68 -18.97
CA TYR A 179 1.15 -4.04 -19.66
C TYR A 179 0.86 -4.81 -20.96
N GLY A 180 1.40 -4.33 -22.08
CA GLY A 180 1.25 -4.93 -23.41
C GLY A 180 -0.04 -4.54 -24.16
N LEU A 181 -0.90 -3.71 -23.56
CA LEU A 181 -2.18 -3.31 -24.17
C LEU A 181 -2.01 -2.12 -25.15
N HIS A 182 -1.34 -1.05 -24.71
CA HIS A 182 -1.28 0.24 -25.42
C HIS A 182 0.16 0.71 -25.75
N ASP A 183 1.16 0.00 -25.25
CA ASP A 183 2.60 0.32 -25.28
C ASP A 183 3.40 -0.49 -26.32
N ARG A 184 2.73 -1.09 -27.30
CA ARG A 184 3.33 -1.99 -28.33
C ARG A 184 4.32 -1.35 -29.29
N HIS A 185 4.61 -0.05 -29.15
CA HIS A 185 5.73 0.54 -29.86
C HIS A 185 7.02 0.16 -29.13
N GLU A 186 7.98 -0.42 -29.84
CA GLU A 186 9.27 -0.89 -29.31
C GLU A 186 9.92 0.12 -28.36
N LYS A 187 9.89 1.41 -28.72
CA LYS A 187 10.42 2.49 -27.89
C LYS A 187 9.72 2.63 -26.54
N ARG A 188 8.40 2.49 -26.47
CA ARG A 188 7.64 2.57 -25.21
C ARG A 188 7.90 1.35 -24.33
N LEU A 189 7.98 0.18 -24.94
CA LEU A 189 8.34 -1.07 -24.26
C LEU A 189 9.74 -0.97 -23.65
N GLU A 190 10.71 -0.45 -24.39
CA GLU A 190 12.08 -0.23 -23.91
C GLU A 190 12.10 0.63 -22.64
N MET A 191 11.29 1.71 -22.59
CA MET A 191 11.22 2.59 -21.42
C MET A 191 10.72 1.86 -20.16
N VAL A 192 9.72 1.00 -20.32
CA VAL A 192 9.19 0.20 -19.21
C VAL A 192 10.21 -0.86 -18.78
N HIS A 193 10.90 -1.49 -19.75
CA HIS A 193 11.95 -2.47 -19.47
C HIS A 193 13.10 -1.88 -18.67
N LYS A 194 13.52 -0.64 -18.93
CA LYS A 194 14.55 0.05 -18.12
C LYS A 194 14.16 0.15 -16.65
N VAL A 195 12.89 0.47 -16.37
CA VAL A 195 12.36 0.48 -14.99
C VAL A 195 12.37 -0.93 -14.39
N LEU A 196 11.92 -1.94 -15.14
CA LEU A 196 11.92 -3.34 -14.65
C LEU A 196 13.33 -3.85 -14.31
N TYR A 197 14.32 -3.54 -15.16
CA TYR A 197 15.71 -3.89 -14.90
C TYR A 197 16.25 -3.19 -13.67
N SER A 198 16.04 -1.88 -13.53
CA SER A 198 16.51 -1.13 -12.36
C SER A 198 15.86 -1.63 -11.06
N ARG A 199 14.57 -1.99 -11.10
CA ARG A 199 13.87 -2.57 -9.94
C ARG A 199 14.42 -3.92 -9.55
N TYR A 200 14.73 -4.77 -10.54
CA TYR A 200 15.41 -6.04 -10.30
C TYR A 200 16.77 -5.83 -9.63
N ASP A 201 17.61 -4.96 -10.20
CA ASP A 201 18.96 -4.69 -9.69
C ASP A 201 18.93 -4.07 -8.27
N ASN A 202 17.85 -3.36 -7.92
CA ASN A 202 17.63 -2.75 -6.60
C ASN A 202 16.85 -3.63 -5.61
N MET A 203 16.58 -4.90 -5.93
CA MET A 203 15.80 -5.82 -5.10
C MET A 203 14.42 -5.23 -4.70
N LYS A 204 13.65 -4.76 -5.69
CA LYS A 204 12.32 -4.18 -5.48
C LYS A 204 11.22 -4.98 -6.16
N SER A 205 10.14 -5.22 -5.43
CA SER A 205 9.03 -6.09 -5.85
C SER A 205 8.19 -5.46 -6.94
N THR A 206 7.86 -6.20 -8.00
CA THR A 206 7.03 -5.69 -9.09
C THR A 206 5.79 -6.56 -9.29
N LEU A 207 4.62 -5.91 -9.43
CA LEU A 207 3.38 -6.57 -9.81
C LEU A 207 2.99 -6.12 -11.21
N LEU A 208 2.96 -7.06 -12.16
CA LEU A 208 2.53 -6.82 -13.53
C LEU A 208 1.09 -7.30 -13.74
N ILE A 209 0.26 -6.49 -14.38
CA ILE A 209 -1.10 -6.87 -14.77
C ILE A 209 -1.21 -6.80 -16.29
N SER A 210 -1.63 -7.90 -16.90
CA SER A 210 -1.80 -7.98 -18.36
C SER A 210 -3.00 -8.83 -18.76
N ASN A 211 -3.50 -8.57 -19.97
CA ASN A 211 -4.49 -9.42 -20.63
C ASN A 211 -3.84 -10.46 -21.57
N PHE A 212 -2.52 -10.59 -21.55
CA PHE A 212 -1.80 -11.58 -22.34
C PHE A 212 -2.05 -13.02 -21.89
N THR A 213 -1.55 -13.97 -22.67
CA THR A 213 -1.24 -15.32 -22.19
C THR A 213 0.17 -15.33 -21.62
N VAL A 214 0.51 -16.33 -20.80
CA VAL A 214 1.87 -16.46 -20.24
C VAL A 214 2.93 -16.50 -21.35
N GLN A 215 2.64 -17.18 -22.46
CA GLN A 215 3.56 -17.28 -23.60
C GLN A 215 3.78 -15.92 -24.28
N ASN A 216 2.71 -15.12 -24.46
CA ASN A 216 2.82 -13.78 -25.02
C ASN A 216 3.58 -12.85 -24.06
N MET A 217 3.35 -12.96 -22.76
CA MET A 217 4.08 -12.22 -21.73
C MET A 217 5.59 -12.53 -21.77
N GLN A 218 5.95 -13.81 -21.86
CA GLN A 218 7.35 -14.23 -21.95
C GLN A 218 8.03 -13.72 -23.22
N ARG A 219 7.31 -13.74 -24.36
CA ARG A 219 7.83 -13.21 -25.62
C ARG A 219 8.06 -11.70 -25.53
N ASP A 220 7.13 -10.97 -24.93
CA ASP A 220 7.15 -9.51 -24.85
C ASP A 220 8.19 -8.98 -23.85
N LEU A 221 8.33 -9.62 -22.68
CA LEU A 221 9.42 -9.33 -21.74
C LEU A 221 10.79 -9.77 -22.27
N GLY A 222 10.82 -10.78 -23.14
CA GLY A 222 12.03 -11.43 -23.58
C GLY A 222 12.65 -12.33 -22.50
N VAL A 223 13.53 -13.23 -22.96
CA VAL A 223 14.12 -14.30 -22.12
C VAL A 223 14.84 -13.74 -20.89
N ARG A 224 15.53 -12.61 -21.03
CA ARG A 224 16.36 -12.03 -19.98
C ARG A 224 15.53 -11.45 -18.82
N LEU A 225 14.53 -10.61 -19.09
CA LEU A 225 13.66 -10.09 -18.02
C LEU A 225 12.82 -11.20 -17.41
N TRP A 226 12.29 -12.12 -18.23
CA TRP A 226 11.54 -13.26 -17.73
C TRP A 226 12.35 -14.08 -16.71
N SER A 227 13.60 -14.40 -17.04
CA SER A 227 14.51 -15.12 -16.13
C SER A 227 14.75 -14.35 -14.82
N ARG A 228 14.99 -13.03 -14.90
CA ARG A 228 15.24 -12.18 -13.73
C ARG A 228 14.03 -12.06 -12.80
N LEU A 229 12.83 -11.98 -13.36
CA LEU A 229 11.61 -11.99 -12.56
C LEU A 229 11.47 -13.31 -11.80
N HIS A 230 11.78 -14.44 -12.44
CA HIS A 230 11.74 -15.76 -11.83
C HIS A 230 12.81 -15.97 -10.74
N GLU A 231 14.00 -15.43 -10.92
CA GLU A 231 15.07 -15.43 -9.91
C GLU A 231 14.60 -14.80 -8.59
N ASN A 232 13.82 -13.72 -8.69
CA ASN A 232 13.16 -13.07 -7.55
C ASN A 232 11.76 -13.65 -7.26
N HIS A 233 11.59 -14.97 -7.38
CA HIS A 233 10.36 -15.69 -7.01
C HIS A 233 9.08 -15.14 -7.68
N LEU A 234 9.03 -15.17 -9.01
CA LEU A 234 7.82 -14.78 -9.75
C LEU A 234 6.63 -15.70 -9.45
N ILE A 235 5.60 -15.14 -8.83
CA ILE A 235 4.29 -15.77 -8.64
C ILE A 235 3.43 -15.43 -9.85
N VAL A 236 2.90 -16.44 -10.56
CA VAL A 236 2.00 -16.23 -11.69
C VAL A 236 0.58 -16.64 -11.28
N VAL A 237 -0.37 -15.72 -11.39
CA VAL A 237 -1.78 -15.93 -11.05
C VAL A 237 -2.63 -15.79 -12.31
N PRO A 238 -3.11 -16.91 -12.88
CA PRO A 238 -4.03 -16.89 -14.01
C PRO A 238 -5.44 -16.49 -13.56
N CYS A 239 -5.99 -15.46 -14.19
CA CYS A 239 -7.30 -14.89 -13.95
C CYS A 239 -8.18 -15.08 -15.19
N TYR A 240 -8.66 -16.32 -15.40
CA TYR A 240 -9.52 -16.71 -16.52
C TYR A 240 -10.90 -17.17 -16.03
N TRP A 241 -11.69 -16.24 -15.51
CA TRP A 241 -13.08 -16.47 -15.10
C TRP A 241 -13.99 -15.38 -15.68
N ASP A 242 -15.29 -15.49 -15.42
CA ASP A 242 -16.29 -14.61 -16.02
C ASP A 242 -16.10 -13.13 -15.67
N ASP A 243 -16.40 -12.25 -16.63
CA ASP A 243 -16.33 -10.81 -16.46
C ASP A 243 -17.46 -10.34 -15.52
N ARG A 244 -17.10 -10.01 -14.29
CA ARG A 244 -18.03 -9.53 -13.25
C ARG A 244 -18.68 -8.19 -13.54
N ARG A 245 -18.25 -7.46 -14.56
CA ARG A 245 -18.91 -6.22 -15.00
C ARG A 245 -20.15 -6.52 -15.84
N ILE A 246 -20.23 -7.73 -16.39
CA ILE A 246 -21.28 -8.18 -17.31
C ILE A 246 -22.12 -9.27 -16.64
N SER A 247 -21.49 -10.12 -15.81
CA SER A 247 -22.16 -11.10 -14.96
C SER A 247 -22.70 -10.40 -13.72
N GLY A 248 -24.02 -10.17 -13.68
CA GLY A 248 -24.76 -9.59 -12.54
C GLY A 248 -24.54 -10.31 -11.22
#